data_AF-A0A4Y7RXI3-F1
#
_entry.id   AF-A0A4Y7RXI3-F1
#
_cell.length_a   1.000
_cell.length_b   1.000
_cell.length_c   1.000
_cell.angle_alpha   90.00
_cell.angle_beta   90.00
_cell.angle_gamma   90.00
#
_symmetry.space_group_name_H-M   'P 1'
#
loop_
_entity.id
_entity.type
_entity.pdbx_description
1 polymer ?
#
loop_
_entity_poly.entity_id
_entity_poly.type
_entity_poly.pdbx_seq_one_letter_code
_entity_poly.pdbx_strand_id
1 'polypeptide(L)'
;MKKTVPVVGLVGYSGSGKTTFLEKLIAVLKSRGYLLGVIKHTHHPVDLDQKGKDTWRHARAGADVVALASPNGVTLFKKFAAGPAPQEVMDMAVAAAGDLDLIIFEGYKKEKWPKIEVYRHAAIERPAIPAGELVAVVTDTAPAGPAPHFGLDDTAGVADLIERVILKKECAAMSEIKPEVLEAVRLAAKEGRLSCTQARKLAEELKVAPKVVGNAANELKIKIKSCELGCF
;
A
#
# COMPACT_ATOMS: atom_id res chain seq x y z
N MET A 1 -10.88 20.46 7.59
CA MET A 1 -11.46 19.43 6.69
C MET A 1 -10.93 18.08 7.15
N LYS A 2 -11.78 17.06 7.32
CA LYS A 2 -11.36 15.71 7.74
C LYS A 2 -10.54 15.10 6.58
N LYS A 3 -9.28 14.74 6.82
CA LYS A 3 -8.42 14.10 5.82
C LYS A 3 -9.07 12.78 5.41
N THR A 4 -9.31 12.57 4.11
CA THR A 4 -9.78 11.29 3.59
C THR A 4 -8.64 10.29 3.64
N VAL A 5 -8.84 9.18 4.35
CA VAL A 5 -7.84 8.11 4.46
C VAL A 5 -7.83 7.29 3.16
N PRO A 6 -6.67 7.13 2.50
CA PRO A 6 -6.54 6.29 1.32
C PRO A 6 -6.94 4.82 1.59
N VAL A 7 -7.47 4.15 0.58
CA VAL A 7 -7.97 2.77 0.68
C VAL A 7 -7.39 1.91 -0.45
N VAL A 8 -7.03 0.67 -0.12
CA VAL A 8 -6.70 -0.38 -1.10
C VAL A 8 -7.41 -1.69 -0.76
N GLY A 9 -7.96 -2.35 -1.76
CA GLY A 9 -8.54 -3.68 -1.65
C GLY A 9 -7.53 -4.77 -2.00
N LEU A 10 -7.46 -5.82 -1.20
CA LEU A 10 -6.75 -7.06 -1.52
C LEU A 10 -7.79 -8.14 -1.88
N VAL A 11 -7.77 -8.60 -3.13
CA VAL A 11 -8.78 -9.51 -3.68
C VAL A 11 -8.16 -10.78 -4.25
N GLY A 12 -8.94 -11.85 -4.26
CA GLY A 12 -8.49 -13.18 -4.68
C GLY A 12 -9.36 -14.27 -4.07
N TYR A 13 -9.38 -15.45 -4.67
CA TYR A 13 -10.18 -16.59 -4.18
C TYR A 13 -9.57 -17.28 -2.96
N SER A 14 -10.34 -18.17 -2.33
CA SER A 14 -9.83 -18.97 -1.21
C SER A 14 -8.60 -19.77 -1.65
N GLY A 15 -7.62 -19.93 -0.76
CA GLY A 15 -6.38 -20.64 -1.06
C GLY A 15 -5.35 -19.85 -1.89
N SER A 16 -5.64 -18.63 -2.34
CA SER A 16 -4.67 -17.86 -3.14
C SER A 16 -3.46 -17.33 -2.36
N GLY A 17 -3.47 -17.41 -1.03
CA GLY A 17 -2.39 -16.90 -0.17
C GLY A 17 -2.54 -15.44 0.27
N LYS A 18 -3.73 -14.82 0.07
CA LYS A 18 -4.02 -13.44 0.51
C LYS A 18 -3.59 -13.14 1.94
N THR A 19 -3.97 -13.99 2.90
CA THR A 19 -3.68 -13.76 4.32
C THR A 19 -2.17 -13.69 4.54
N THR A 20 -1.43 -14.69 4.06
CA THR A 20 0.03 -14.73 4.17
C THR A 20 0.71 -13.56 3.46
N PHE A 21 0.22 -13.18 2.28
CA PHE A 21 0.74 -12.01 1.57
C PHE A 21 0.46 -10.72 2.33
N LEU A 22 -0.75 -10.56 2.86
CA LEU A 22 -1.17 -9.38 3.61
C LEU A 22 -0.38 -9.21 4.91
N GLU A 23 -0.12 -10.29 5.65
CA GLU A 23 0.74 -10.27 6.84
C GLU A 23 2.14 -9.72 6.53
N LYS A 24 2.77 -10.22 5.47
CA LYS A 24 4.09 -9.75 5.01
C LYS A 24 4.03 -8.29 4.54
N LEU A 25 3.01 -7.90 3.79
CA LEU A 25 2.82 -6.53 3.32
C LEU A 25 2.60 -5.54 4.49
N ILE A 26 1.81 -5.93 5.49
CA ILE A 26 1.62 -5.15 6.72
C ILE A 26 2.97 -4.96 7.42
N ALA A 27 3.77 -6.01 7.57
CA ALA A 27 5.09 -5.91 8.20
C ALA A 27 6.00 -4.90 7.48
N VAL A 28 6.02 -4.92 6.13
CA VAL A 28 6.79 -3.95 5.32
C VAL A 28 6.26 -2.54 5.48
N LEU A 29 4.94 -2.31 5.37
CA LEU A 29 4.38 -0.97 5.51
C LEU A 29 4.55 -0.42 6.95
N LYS A 30 4.44 -1.28 7.98
CA LYS A 30 4.71 -0.91 9.36
C LYS A 30 6.18 -0.56 9.58
N SER A 31 7.13 -1.28 8.98
CA SER A 31 8.56 -0.96 9.10
C SER A 31 8.92 0.37 8.41
N ARG A 32 8.10 0.82 7.45
CA ARG A 32 8.18 2.14 6.81
C ARG A 32 7.46 3.26 7.57
N GLY A 33 6.90 2.96 8.74
CA GLY A 33 6.32 3.96 9.65
C GLY A 33 4.84 4.27 9.43
N TYR A 34 4.13 3.55 8.55
CA TYR A 34 2.70 3.82 8.31
C TYR A 34 1.81 3.38 9.47
N LEU A 35 0.78 4.18 9.75
CA LEU A 35 -0.35 3.77 10.57
C LEU A 35 -1.43 3.13 9.69
N LEU A 36 -1.70 1.85 9.91
CA LEU A 36 -2.55 1.04 9.03
C LEU A 36 -3.84 0.62 9.72
N GLY A 37 -4.96 0.70 9.00
CA GLY A 37 -6.19 -0.03 9.32
C GLY A 37 -6.31 -1.25 8.42
N VAL A 38 -6.73 -2.39 8.97
CA VAL A 38 -7.01 -3.61 8.18
C VAL A 38 -8.43 -4.04 8.47
N ILE A 39 -9.25 -4.14 7.42
CA ILE A 39 -10.66 -4.50 7.55
C ILE A 39 -10.92 -5.76 6.73
N LYS A 40 -11.34 -6.83 7.39
CA LYS A 40 -11.75 -8.07 6.74
C LYS A 40 -13.27 -8.12 6.64
N HIS A 41 -13.79 -8.47 5.46
CA HIS A 41 -15.22 -8.62 5.23
C HIS A 41 -15.57 -10.05 4.80
N THR A 42 -16.61 -10.59 5.41
CA THR A 42 -17.19 -11.90 5.10
C THR A 42 -18.72 -11.81 5.05
N HIS A 43 -19.35 -12.65 4.23
CA HIS A 43 -20.80 -12.77 4.15
C HIS A 43 -21.37 -13.76 5.18
N HIS A 44 -20.51 -14.46 5.92
CA HIS A 44 -20.89 -15.42 6.94
C HIS A 44 -20.84 -14.79 8.33
N PRO A 45 -21.79 -15.11 9.24
CA PRO A 45 -21.68 -14.73 10.64
C PRO A 45 -20.36 -15.23 11.24
N VAL A 46 -19.73 -14.38 12.05
CA VAL A 46 -18.49 -14.72 12.77
C VAL A 46 -18.72 -14.46 14.25
N ASP A 47 -18.43 -15.45 15.09
CA ASP A 47 -18.35 -15.30 16.54
C ASP A 47 -16.86 -15.30 16.91
N LEU A 48 -16.29 -14.11 17.13
CA LEU A 48 -14.89 -13.94 17.54
C LEU A 48 -14.71 -14.01 19.06
N ASP A 49 -15.81 -14.04 19.81
CA ASP A 49 -15.78 -14.08 21.27
C ASP A 49 -15.83 -15.52 21.80
N GLN A 50 -15.47 -15.71 23.06
CA GLN A 50 -15.53 -17.02 23.71
C GLN A 50 -16.92 -17.27 24.28
N LYS A 51 -17.62 -18.24 23.69
CA LYS A 51 -18.95 -18.67 24.14
C LYS A 51 -18.99 -18.92 25.65
N GLY A 52 -19.95 -18.30 26.32
CA GLY A 52 -20.19 -18.47 27.76
C GLY A 52 -19.42 -17.51 28.67
N LYS A 53 -18.42 -16.76 28.16
CA LYS A 53 -17.74 -15.71 28.93
C LYS A 53 -18.58 -14.44 29.03
N ASP A 54 -18.17 -13.53 29.92
CA ASP A 54 -18.97 -12.36 30.29
C ASP A 54 -19.28 -11.45 29.11
N THR A 55 -18.29 -11.15 28.25
CA THR A 55 -18.49 -10.32 27.04
C THR A 55 -19.52 -10.94 26.09
N TRP A 56 -19.47 -12.25 25.91
CA TRP A 56 -20.42 -13.00 25.07
C TRP A 56 -21.83 -12.96 25.67
N ARG A 57 -21.94 -13.12 27.00
CA ARG A 57 -23.21 -13.05 27.74
C ARG A 57 -23.80 -11.64 27.69
N HIS A 58 -22.99 -10.59 27.82
CA HIS A 58 -23.44 -9.19 27.72
C HIS A 58 -23.99 -8.88 26.32
N ALA A 59 -23.29 -9.29 25.27
CA ALA A 59 -23.77 -9.10 23.89
C ALA A 59 -25.11 -9.83 23.67
N ARG A 60 -25.29 -11.03 24.22
CA ARG A 60 -26.56 -11.78 24.14
C ARG A 60 -27.68 -11.20 25.00
N ALA A 61 -27.35 -10.57 26.12
CA ALA A 61 -28.33 -9.89 26.97
C ALA A 61 -28.94 -8.65 26.29
N GLY A 62 -28.35 -8.17 25.18
CA GLY A 62 -28.88 -7.07 24.38
C GLY A 62 -28.03 -5.82 24.38
N ALA A 63 -26.80 -5.86 24.92
CA ALA A 63 -25.89 -4.72 24.79
C ALA A 63 -25.56 -4.45 23.31
N ASP A 64 -25.76 -3.21 22.86
CA ASP A 64 -25.45 -2.76 21.50
C ASP A 64 -23.94 -2.72 21.24
N VAL A 65 -23.19 -2.38 22.29
CA VAL A 65 -21.73 -2.30 22.30
C VAL A 65 -21.19 -3.00 23.54
N VAL A 66 -20.22 -3.90 23.35
CA VAL A 66 -19.46 -4.56 24.41
C VAL A 66 -17.98 -4.32 24.16
N ALA A 67 -17.25 -3.86 25.18
CA ALA A 67 -15.80 -3.65 25.11
C ALA A 67 -15.09 -4.50 26.17
N LEU A 68 -13.99 -5.12 25.76
CA LEU A 68 -13.03 -5.77 26.65
C LEU A 68 -11.74 -4.95 26.65
N ALA A 69 -11.39 -4.36 27.78
CA ALA A 69 -10.13 -3.63 27.96
C ALA A 69 -9.11 -4.52 28.69
N SER A 70 -7.87 -4.51 28.21
CA SER A 70 -6.74 -5.25 28.78
C SER A 70 -5.44 -4.44 28.62
N PRO A 71 -4.33 -4.81 29.29
CA PRO A 71 -3.04 -4.13 29.10
C PRO A 71 -2.55 -4.10 27.64
N ASN A 72 -2.97 -5.05 26.81
CA ASN A 72 -2.58 -5.15 25.41
C ASN A 72 -3.55 -4.41 24.46
N GLY A 73 -4.57 -3.74 24.99
CA GLY A 73 -5.52 -2.95 24.21
C GLY A 73 -6.99 -3.34 24.45
N VAL A 74 -7.83 -2.86 23.55
CA VAL A 74 -9.29 -2.96 23.63
C VAL A 74 -9.82 -3.80 22.47
N THR A 75 -10.71 -4.75 22.75
CA THR A 75 -11.55 -5.41 21.74
C THR A 75 -12.98 -4.89 21.85
N LEU A 76 -13.60 -4.54 20.73
CA LEU A 76 -14.94 -3.98 20.69
C LEU A 76 -15.86 -4.84 19.81
N PHE A 77 -17.01 -5.21 20.36
CA PHE A 77 -18.09 -5.88 19.66
C PHE A 77 -19.26 -4.90 19.53
N LYS A 78 -19.65 -4.59 18.30
CA LYS A 78 -20.83 -3.77 18.01
C LYS A 78 -21.79 -4.58 17.18
N LYS A 79 -23.05 -4.66 17.64
CA LYS A 79 -24.13 -5.25 16.85
C LYS A 79 -24.71 -4.19 15.94
N PHE A 80 -25.08 -4.62 14.74
CA PHE A 80 -25.82 -3.81 13.79
C PHE A 80 -27.16 -4.50 13.47
N ALA A 81 -28.24 -3.73 13.36
CA ALA A 81 -29.56 -4.25 13.00
C ALA A 81 -29.60 -4.77 11.55
N ALA A 82 -28.91 -4.07 10.66
CA ALA A 82 -28.56 -4.51 9.31
C ALA A 82 -27.03 -4.40 9.16
N GLY A 83 -26.38 -5.30 8.44
CA GLY A 83 -24.92 -5.32 8.31
C GLY A 83 -24.34 -3.93 7.95
N PRO A 84 -23.16 -3.56 8.48
CA PRO A 84 -22.66 -2.19 8.37
C PRO A 84 -22.30 -1.82 6.93
N ALA A 85 -22.55 -0.56 6.57
CA ALA A 85 -22.02 -0.01 5.32
C ALA A 85 -20.49 0.08 5.39
N PRO A 86 -19.76 -0.06 4.26
CA PRO A 86 -18.30 0.01 4.28
C PRO A 86 -17.75 1.31 4.91
N GLN A 87 -18.41 2.44 4.64
CA GLN A 87 -18.02 3.74 5.21
C GLN A 87 -18.15 3.77 6.75
N GLU A 88 -19.18 3.14 7.32
CA GLU A 88 -19.35 3.08 8.78
C GLU A 88 -18.21 2.29 9.43
N VAL A 89 -17.76 1.20 8.81
CA VAL A 89 -16.63 0.40 9.31
C VAL A 89 -15.32 1.18 9.21
N MET A 90 -15.12 1.94 8.12
CA MET A 90 -13.96 2.83 7.97
C MET A 90 -13.95 3.92 9.04
N ASP A 91 -15.09 4.57 9.27
CA ASP A 91 -15.20 5.63 10.27
C ASP A 91 -14.91 5.11 11.69
N MET A 92 -15.34 3.88 12.00
CA MET A 92 -14.98 3.21 13.26
C MET A 92 -13.48 2.92 13.37
N ALA A 93 -12.83 2.47 12.29
CA ALA A 93 -11.38 2.24 12.27
C ALA A 93 -10.59 3.54 12.48
N VAL A 94 -11.00 4.62 11.79
CA VAL A 94 -10.40 5.96 11.95
C VAL A 94 -10.65 6.49 13.37
N ALA A 95 -11.85 6.33 13.93
CA ALA A 95 -12.12 6.76 15.30
C ALA A 95 -11.28 6.00 16.34
N ALA A 96 -10.99 4.71 16.11
CA ALA A 96 -10.20 3.90 17.03
C ALA A 96 -8.70 4.20 16.97
N ALA A 97 -8.16 4.50 15.79
CA ALA A 97 -6.72 4.69 15.59
C ALA A 97 -6.29 6.16 15.49
N GLY A 98 -7.22 7.09 15.26
CA GLY A 98 -6.92 8.47 14.90
C GLY A 98 -6.54 8.61 13.42
N ASP A 99 -5.38 9.19 13.16
CA ASP A 99 -4.92 9.54 11.80
C ASP A 99 -4.27 8.34 11.07
N LEU A 100 -5.11 7.43 10.56
CA LEU A 100 -4.65 6.35 9.67
C LEU A 100 -4.06 6.91 8.37
N ASP A 101 -2.94 6.32 7.92
CA ASP A 101 -2.32 6.62 6.63
C ASP A 101 -2.92 5.80 5.48
N LEU A 102 -3.37 4.57 5.78
CA LEU A 102 -3.92 3.64 4.80
C LEU A 102 -4.90 2.67 5.46
N ILE A 103 -6.00 2.38 4.77
CA ILE A 103 -6.87 1.25 5.09
C ILE A 103 -6.72 0.17 4.01
N ILE A 104 -6.46 -1.06 4.44
CA ILE A 104 -6.41 -2.24 3.57
C ILE A 104 -7.64 -3.10 3.81
N PHE A 105 -8.44 -3.32 2.77
CA PHE A 105 -9.58 -4.23 2.82
C PHE A 105 -9.24 -5.61 2.31
N GLU A 106 -9.48 -6.64 3.11
CA GLU A 106 -9.54 -8.03 2.65
C GLU A 106 -11.01 -8.43 2.48
N GLY A 107 -11.56 -8.27 1.27
CA GLY A 107 -12.98 -8.51 1.00
C GLY A 107 -13.61 -7.40 0.17
N TYR A 108 -14.91 -7.15 0.38
CA TYR A 108 -15.67 -6.08 -0.31
C TYR A 108 -15.43 -6.00 -1.83
N LYS A 109 -15.48 -7.15 -2.52
CA LYS A 109 -15.09 -7.28 -3.94
C LYS A 109 -15.85 -6.34 -4.91
N LYS A 110 -17.03 -5.85 -4.51
CA LYS A 110 -17.90 -4.99 -5.32
C LYS A 110 -17.60 -3.49 -5.16
N GLU A 111 -16.83 -3.10 -4.15
CA GLU A 111 -16.47 -1.69 -3.93
C GLU A 111 -15.49 -1.22 -4.98
N LYS A 112 -15.56 0.05 -5.39
CA LYS A 112 -14.80 0.60 -6.53
C LYS A 112 -13.39 1.09 -6.17
N TRP A 113 -12.85 0.64 -5.05
CA TRP A 113 -11.50 1.02 -4.62
C TRP A 113 -10.41 0.45 -5.53
N PRO A 114 -9.21 1.04 -5.53
CA PRO A 114 -8.04 0.43 -6.14
C PRO A 114 -7.76 -0.95 -5.52
N LYS A 115 -7.45 -1.95 -6.35
CA LYS A 115 -7.34 -3.36 -5.96
C LYS A 115 -6.01 -3.98 -6.37
N ILE A 116 -5.49 -4.79 -5.47
CA ILE A 116 -4.38 -5.71 -5.71
C ILE A 116 -4.96 -7.12 -5.75
N GLU A 117 -4.82 -7.80 -6.90
CA GLU A 117 -5.25 -9.19 -7.06
C GLU A 117 -4.14 -10.14 -6.61
N VAL A 118 -4.48 -11.14 -5.80
CA VAL A 118 -3.57 -12.24 -5.42
C VAL A 118 -4.14 -13.56 -5.92
N TYR A 119 -3.43 -14.23 -6.81
CA TYR A 119 -3.78 -15.56 -7.32
C TYR A 119 -2.54 -16.44 -7.56
N ARG A 120 -2.74 -17.75 -7.62
CA ARG A 120 -1.70 -18.74 -7.94
C ARG A 120 -2.01 -19.44 -9.26
N HIS A 121 -1.02 -20.03 -9.91
CA HIS A 121 -1.20 -20.81 -11.13
C HIS A 121 -2.29 -21.88 -11.01
N ALA A 122 -2.36 -22.54 -9.84
CA ALA A 122 -3.36 -23.57 -9.55
C ALA A 122 -4.79 -23.03 -9.36
N ALA A 123 -5.00 -21.71 -9.42
CA ALA A 123 -6.32 -21.12 -9.31
C ALA A 123 -7.14 -21.40 -10.57
N ILE A 124 -8.27 -22.09 -10.39
CA ILE A 124 -9.23 -22.40 -11.46
C ILE A 124 -10.02 -21.13 -11.87
N GLU A 125 -10.19 -20.21 -10.94
CA GLU A 125 -10.96 -18.97 -11.13
C GLU A 125 -10.16 -17.73 -10.73
N ARG A 126 -10.46 -16.61 -11.40
CA ARG A 126 -9.93 -15.28 -11.07
C ARG A 126 -11.05 -14.24 -10.97
N PRO A 127 -11.02 -13.34 -9.98
CA PRO A 127 -12.02 -12.29 -9.88
C PRO A 127 -11.93 -11.38 -11.11
N ALA A 128 -13.07 -11.13 -11.75
CA ALA A 128 -13.17 -10.13 -12.81
C ALA A 128 -13.08 -8.72 -12.18
N ILE A 129 -11.90 -8.11 -12.25
CA ILE A 129 -11.66 -6.76 -11.72
C ILE A 129 -11.62 -5.78 -12.91
N PRO A 130 -12.43 -4.71 -12.89
CA PRO A 130 -12.36 -3.68 -13.91
C PRO A 130 -10.95 -3.08 -14.04
N ALA A 131 -10.50 -2.81 -15.27
CA ALA A 131 -9.15 -2.31 -15.52
C ALA A 131 -8.83 -0.99 -14.79
N GLY A 132 -9.83 -0.13 -14.59
CA GLY A 132 -9.68 1.12 -13.82
C GLY A 132 -9.54 0.93 -12.31
N GLU A 133 -9.82 -0.27 -11.81
CA GLU A 133 -9.72 -0.63 -10.40
C GLU A 133 -8.49 -1.50 -10.11
N LEU A 134 -7.99 -2.27 -11.09
CA LEU A 134 -6.85 -3.17 -10.92
C LEU A 134 -5.52 -2.39 -10.92
N VAL A 135 -4.88 -2.31 -9.76
CA VAL A 135 -3.59 -1.61 -9.57
C VAL A 135 -2.40 -2.53 -9.78
N ALA A 136 -2.50 -3.79 -9.33
CA ALA A 136 -1.44 -4.77 -9.46
C ALA A 136 -1.95 -6.20 -9.35
N VAL A 137 -1.13 -7.11 -9.85
CA VAL A 137 -1.30 -8.56 -9.75
C VAL A 137 -0.13 -9.15 -8.98
N VAL A 138 -0.43 -10.01 -8.02
CA VAL A 138 0.54 -10.76 -7.21
C VAL A 138 0.33 -12.25 -7.49
N THR A 139 1.33 -12.91 -8.09
CA THR A 139 1.17 -14.29 -8.57
C THR A 139 2.49 -15.05 -8.68
N ASP A 140 2.40 -16.38 -8.82
CA ASP A 140 3.52 -17.32 -9.03
C ASP A 140 3.63 -17.82 -10.48
N THR A 141 2.84 -17.27 -11.40
CA THR A 141 2.86 -17.60 -12.84
C THR A 141 3.12 -16.37 -13.69
N ALA A 142 3.43 -16.58 -14.97
CA ALA A 142 3.50 -15.49 -15.95
C ALA A 142 2.19 -14.66 -15.90
N PRO A 143 2.29 -13.34 -15.68
CA PRO A 143 1.13 -12.47 -15.53
C PRO A 143 0.39 -12.34 -16.86
N ALA A 144 -0.93 -12.22 -16.80
CA ALA A 144 -1.75 -11.87 -17.95
C ALA A 144 -2.21 -10.41 -17.84
N GLY A 145 -2.08 -9.65 -18.93
CA GLY A 145 -2.58 -8.28 -19.03
C GLY A 145 -1.55 -7.19 -18.67
N PRO A 146 -1.97 -5.91 -18.75
CA PRO A 146 -1.05 -4.77 -18.68
C PRO A 146 -0.75 -4.27 -17.26
N ALA A 147 -1.43 -4.79 -16.23
CA ALA A 147 -1.22 -4.35 -14.85
C ALA A 147 0.18 -4.73 -14.34
N PRO A 148 0.83 -3.89 -13.50
CA PRO A 148 2.05 -4.25 -12.80
C PRO A 148 1.94 -5.62 -12.11
N HIS A 149 2.97 -6.44 -12.23
CA HIS A 149 2.99 -7.78 -11.67
C HIS A 149 4.11 -7.94 -10.66
N PHE A 150 3.86 -8.74 -9.63
CA PHE A 150 4.79 -9.01 -8.54
C PHE A 150 4.75 -10.49 -8.16
N GLY A 151 5.88 -11.01 -7.70
CA GLY A 151 5.94 -12.34 -7.09
C GLY A 151 5.22 -12.37 -5.74
N LEU A 152 4.82 -13.55 -5.28
CA LEU A 152 4.17 -13.74 -3.98
C LEU A 152 5.01 -13.28 -2.77
N ASP A 153 6.33 -13.17 -2.94
CA ASP A 153 7.26 -12.70 -1.91
C ASP A 153 7.68 -11.24 -2.10
N ASP A 154 7.31 -10.60 -3.21
CA ASP A 154 7.69 -9.21 -3.53
C ASP A 154 6.73 -8.19 -2.88
N THR A 155 6.65 -8.27 -1.56
CA THR A 155 5.85 -7.32 -0.77
C THR A 155 6.47 -5.92 -0.72
N ALA A 156 7.78 -5.81 -0.90
CA ALA A 156 8.47 -4.53 -0.99
C ALA A 156 8.10 -3.75 -2.26
N GLY A 157 8.10 -4.40 -3.42
CA GLY A 157 7.68 -3.79 -4.68
C GLY A 157 6.20 -3.38 -4.67
N VAL A 158 5.34 -4.18 -4.04
CA VAL A 158 3.92 -3.83 -3.86
C VAL A 158 3.76 -2.63 -2.90
N ALA A 159 4.54 -2.58 -1.81
CA ALA A 159 4.54 -1.41 -0.93
C ALA A 159 5.00 -0.14 -1.68
N ASP A 160 6.07 -0.21 -2.47
CA ASP A 160 6.54 0.92 -3.30
C ASP A 160 5.46 1.40 -4.28
N LEU A 161 4.71 0.46 -4.86
CA LEU A 161 3.59 0.80 -5.73
C LEU A 161 2.48 1.52 -4.95
N ILE A 162 2.06 0.99 -3.80
CA ILE A 162 1.02 1.59 -2.94
C ILE A 162 1.40 3.03 -2.57
N GLU A 163 2.65 3.26 -2.17
CA GLU A 163 3.14 4.59 -1.82
C GLU A 163 3.01 5.57 -2.98
N ARG A 164 3.43 5.13 -4.18
CA ARG A 164 3.40 5.94 -5.39
C ARG A 164 1.98 6.24 -5.88
N VAL A 165 1.12 5.23 -5.94
CA VAL A 165 -0.17 5.35 -6.67
C VAL A 165 -1.37 5.60 -5.76
N ILE A 166 -1.33 5.15 -4.50
CA ILE A 166 -2.45 5.25 -3.57
C ILE A 166 -2.22 6.34 -2.55
N LEU A 167 -1.07 6.30 -1.88
CA LEU A 167 -0.69 7.34 -0.92
C LEU A 167 -0.25 8.63 -1.61
N LYS A 168 -0.06 8.57 -2.94
CA LYS A 168 0.43 9.68 -3.77
C LYS A 168 1.62 10.36 -3.10
N LYS A 169 2.48 9.57 -2.47
CA LYS A 169 3.79 10.08 -2.12
C LYS A 169 4.41 10.40 -3.47
N GLU A 170 4.65 11.69 -3.69
CA GLU A 170 5.64 12.12 -4.65
C GLU A 170 6.84 11.22 -4.36
N CYS A 171 7.24 10.44 -5.37
CA CYS A 171 8.45 9.64 -5.29
C CYS A 171 9.47 10.58 -4.66
N ALA A 172 10.06 10.26 -3.50
CA ALA A 172 10.93 11.20 -2.78
C ALA A 172 12.05 11.78 -3.69
N ALA A 173 12.30 11.10 -4.82
CA ALA A 173 13.03 11.59 -5.96
C ALA A 173 12.58 12.94 -6.57
N MET A 174 11.36 13.43 -6.38
CA MET A 174 10.79 14.56 -7.14
C MET A 174 10.55 15.81 -6.28
N SER A 175 10.28 15.66 -4.98
CA SER A 175 10.13 16.77 -4.03
C SER A 175 11.47 17.27 -3.45
N GLU A 176 12.56 16.51 -3.63
CA GLU A 176 13.90 16.86 -3.14
C GLU A 176 14.81 17.49 -4.21
N ILE A 177 14.43 17.50 -5.49
CA ILE A 177 15.25 18.12 -6.53
C ILE A 177 14.98 19.62 -6.52
N LYS A 178 15.79 20.34 -5.74
CA LYS A 178 15.78 21.79 -5.79
C LYS A 178 15.99 22.29 -7.22
N PRO A 179 15.36 23.40 -7.65
CA PRO A 179 15.51 23.94 -9.01
C PRO A 179 16.97 24.17 -9.42
N GLU A 180 17.83 24.49 -8.45
CA GLU A 180 19.29 24.61 -8.63
C GLU A 180 19.96 23.33 -9.15
N VAL A 181 19.48 22.15 -8.74
CA VAL A 181 20.02 20.85 -9.19
C VAL A 181 19.57 20.55 -10.62
N LEU A 182 18.32 20.84 -10.99
CA LEU A 182 17.84 20.67 -12.36
C LEU A 182 18.63 21.56 -13.33
N GLU A 183 18.82 22.83 -12.99
CA GLU A 183 19.55 23.75 -13.86
C GLU A 183 21.02 23.36 -13.97
N ALA A 184 21.66 22.96 -12.86
CA ALA A 184 23.04 22.50 -12.88
C ALA A 184 23.24 21.26 -13.77
N VAL A 185 22.32 20.28 -13.70
CA VAL A 185 22.35 19.08 -14.55
C VAL A 185 22.12 19.44 -16.02
N ARG A 186 21.19 20.35 -16.31
CA ARG A 186 20.90 20.83 -17.67
C ARG A 186 22.11 21.51 -18.30
N LEU A 187 22.81 22.37 -17.55
CA LEU A 187 23.99 23.10 -18.01
C LEU A 187 25.21 22.21 -18.18
N ALA A 188 25.37 21.21 -17.33
CA ALA A 188 26.50 20.27 -17.40
C ALA A 188 26.37 19.24 -18.52
N ALA A 189 25.13 18.94 -18.95
CA ALA A 189 24.88 18.00 -20.01
C ALA A 189 25.23 18.58 -21.39
N LYS A 190 25.93 17.79 -22.20
CA LYS A 190 26.22 18.11 -23.60
C LYS A 190 25.44 17.13 -24.48
N GLU A 191 24.67 17.65 -25.44
CA GLU A 191 23.87 16.84 -26.38
C GLU A 191 22.92 15.84 -25.67
N GLY A 192 22.30 16.27 -24.56
CA GLY A 192 21.40 15.42 -23.77
C GLY A 192 22.10 14.27 -23.06
N ARG A 193 23.41 14.37 -22.82
CA ARG A 193 24.23 13.35 -22.16
C ARG A 193 25.08 13.94 -21.06
N LEU A 194 25.29 13.15 -20.02
CA LEU A 194 26.14 13.46 -18.88
C LEU A 194 27.02 12.25 -18.57
N SER A 195 28.30 12.41 -18.25
CA SER A 195 29.12 11.28 -17.79
C SER A 195 28.88 10.98 -16.30
N CYS A 196 29.10 9.74 -15.86
CA CYS A 196 29.00 9.39 -14.43
C CYS A 196 29.95 10.23 -13.56
N THR A 197 31.17 10.51 -14.05
CA THR A 197 32.14 11.37 -13.35
C THR A 197 31.60 12.78 -13.16
N GLN A 198 30.98 13.36 -14.20
CA GLN A 198 30.34 14.67 -14.09
C GLN A 198 29.14 14.65 -13.13
N ALA A 199 28.31 13.60 -13.16
CA ALA A 199 27.17 13.45 -12.28
C ALA A 199 27.59 13.36 -10.79
N ARG A 200 28.67 12.64 -10.48
CA ARG A 200 29.22 12.58 -9.12
C ARG A 200 29.80 13.92 -8.67
N LYS A 201 30.56 14.58 -9.54
CA LYS A 201 31.13 15.90 -9.25
C LYS A 201 30.04 16.93 -8.94
N LEU A 202 28.96 16.94 -9.71
CA LEU A 202 27.78 17.79 -9.45
C LEU A 202 27.13 17.47 -8.11
N ALA A 203 27.01 16.20 -7.74
CA ALA A 203 26.44 15.81 -6.46
C ALA A 203 27.27 16.34 -5.28
N GLU A 204 28.60 16.25 -5.38
CA GLU A 204 29.53 16.81 -4.39
C GLU A 204 29.45 18.34 -4.32
N GLU A 205 29.50 19.02 -5.46
CA GLU A 205 29.44 20.49 -5.55
C GLU A 205 28.12 21.04 -4.97
N LEU A 206 27.01 20.37 -5.23
CA LEU A 206 25.67 20.76 -4.77
C LEU A 206 25.34 20.22 -3.36
N LYS A 207 26.24 19.44 -2.75
CA LYS A 207 26.05 18.77 -1.44
C LYS A 207 24.75 17.95 -1.39
N VAL A 208 24.44 17.24 -2.46
CA VAL A 208 23.29 16.32 -2.56
C VAL A 208 23.76 14.89 -2.77
N ALA A 209 22.91 13.91 -2.46
CA ALA A 209 23.24 12.53 -2.74
C ALA A 209 23.35 12.30 -4.27
N PRO A 210 24.28 11.47 -4.76
CA PRO A 210 24.41 11.10 -6.17
C PRO A 210 23.06 10.75 -6.81
N LYS A 211 22.24 9.96 -6.13
CA LYS A 211 20.89 9.58 -6.60
C LYS A 211 19.99 10.76 -6.98
N VAL A 212 20.11 11.91 -6.30
CA VAL A 212 19.34 13.13 -6.60
C VAL A 212 19.71 13.69 -7.97
N VAL A 213 21.00 13.70 -8.31
CA VAL A 213 21.48 14.09 -9.65
C VAL A 213 21.01 13.11 -10.72
N GLY A 214 20.92 11.81 -10.39
CA GLY A 214 20.34 10.81 -11.28
C GLY A 214 18.86 11.01 -11.57
N ASN A 215 18.09 11.29 -10.53
CA ASN A 215 16.67 11.61 -10.66
C ASN A 215 16.48 12.88 -11.52
N ALA A 216 17.30 13.92 -11.31
CA ALA A 216 17.29 15.14 -12.11
C ALA A 216 17.64 14.88 -13.60
N ALA A 217 18.61 14.01 -13.88
CA ALA A 217 18.96 13.64 -15.25
C ALA A 217 17.81 12.88 -15.93
N ASN A 218 17.15 11.95 -15.23
CA ASN A 218 16.00 11.21 -15.74
C ASN A 218 14.83 12.15 -16.10
N GLU A 219 14.54 13.12 -15.23
CA GLU A 219 13.49 14.12 -15.45
C GLU A 219 13.76 14.97 -16.70
N LEU A 220 15.01 15.41 -16.88
CA LEU A 220 15.45 16.20 -18.03
C LEU A 220 15.65 15.36 -19.30
N LYS A 221 15.37 14.04 -19.26
CA LYS A 221 15.63 13.08 -20.34
C LYS A 221 17.10 13.06 -20.79
N ILE A 222 18.01 13.30 -19.85
CA ILE A 222 19.46 13.29 -20.06
C ILE A 222 20.02 11.92 -19.70
N LYS A 223 20.77 11.30 -20.62
CA LYS A 223 21.32 9.96 -20.40
C LYS A 223 22.69 10.04 -19.72
N ILE A 224 22.84 9.34 -18.59
CA ILE A 224 24.13 9.18 -17.91
C ILE A 224 24.92 8.03 -18.56
N LYS A 225 26.15 8.29 -19.01
CA LYS A 225 27.05 7.28 -19.60
C LYS A 225 28.10 6.80 -18.59
N SER A 226 28.52 5.54 -18.75
CA SER A 226 29.61 4.90 -18.00
C SER A 226 29.38 4.90 -16.48
N CYS A 227 28.17 4.50 -16.06
CA CYS A 227 27.83 4.38 -14.64
C CYS A 227 28.54 3.14 -14.04
N GLU A 228 29.74 3.33 -13.50
CA GLU A 228 30.61 2.21 -13.07
C GLU A 228 30.09 1.43 -11.86
N LEU A 229 29.10 1.97 -11.12
CA LEU A 229 28.56 1.36 -9.90
C LEU A 229 27.03 1.21 -9.90
N GLY A 230 26.36 1.47 -11.03
CA GLY A 230 24.88 1.36 -11.11
C GLY A 230 24.10 2.33 -10.20
N CYS A 231 24.73 3.42 -9.75
CA CYS A 231 24.10 4.39 -8.83
C CYS A 231 23.11 5.35 -9.51
N PHE A 232 22.93 5.24 -10.82
CA PHE A 232 22.24 6.20 -11.71
C PHE A 232 21.62 5.47 -12.90
#